data_AF-A0A8H4J256-F1
#
_entry.id   AF-A0A8H4J256-F1
#
_cell.length_a   1.000
_cell.length_b   1.000
_cell.length_c   1.000
_cell.angle_alpha   90.00
_cell.angle_beta   90.00
_cell.angle_gamma   90.00
#
_symmetry.space_group_name_H-M   'P 1'
#
loop_
_entity.id
_entity.type
_entity.pdbx_description
1 polymer ?
#
loop_
_entity_poly.entity_id
_entity_poly.type
_entity_poly.pdbx_seq_one_letter_code
_entity_poly.pdbx_strand_id
1 'polypeptide(L)'
;MAASSTHDHTVPFVAAVASWNCLARQTEQLLGHGAPSPATRAHFELTLDESAKNTASFRLRLFLGLRAMEGKRANFFFCIPPNRILDLDGRTDRVPNSVRTAFLLGTKKEVPSTKIVSLRFRLSEPGIIVLPKVRDLTPSSQMAGRTLELLESLARATEFTISFEDKSDSRRASLLAALHGRDWTSTAERALDLDTLYTGHGAKLVQGAHFSLDSSADGVPAESPPSYDELAPTPSPVRRSLSPPRKKLKQAPSAEPSKQSLNMPYEWETMLAEISVRLTQQFRREMREGLDQLETRVKAEMAEHVVGLEKKIDERLAELKEEMHDDFDDAQGLTKDEIELSLDERMSLIKDEVNEYAKDEMRVIEDGLRRDLSEARVSFEF
;
A
#
# COMPACT_ATOMS: atom_id res chain seq x y z
N MET A 1 16.49 14.19 -51.61
CA MET A 1 16.59 14.46 -50.16
C MET A 1 15.25 14.13 -49.55
N ALA A 2 15.12 12.96 -48.93
CA ALA A 2 13.90 12.58 -48.22
C ALA A 2 13.89 13.31 -46.88
N ALA A 3 12.83 14.06 -46.59
CA ALA A 3 12.62 14.65 -45.27
C ALA A 3 12.48 13.49 -44.28
N SER A 4 13.49 13.31 -43.43
CA SER A 4 13.41 12.37 -42.31
C SER A 4 12.33 12.90 -41.37
N SER A 5 11.17 12.24 -41.33
CA SER A 5 10.12 12.56 -40.37
C SER A 5 10.66 12.32 -38.97
N THR A 6 10.90 13.40 -38.23
CA THR A 6 11.18 13.35 -36.80
C THR A 6 9.93 12.82 -36.11
N HIS A 7 9.99 11.58 -35.62
CA HIS A 7 8.90 10.97 -34.89
C HIS A 7 9.09 11.23 -33.40
N ASP A 8 8.28 12.13 -32.85
CA ASP A 8 8.19 12.30 -31.40
C ASP A 8 7.31 11.18 -30.83
N HIS A 9 7.85 10.42 -29.87
CA HIS A 9 7.14 9.34 -29.21
C HIS A 9 6.77 9.76 -27.80
N THR A 10 5.50 10.10 -27.58
CA THR A 10 4.97 10.44 -26.26
C THR A 10 3.95 9.42 -25.80
N VAL A 11 4.19 8.89 -24.61
CA VAL A 11 3.24 8.13 -23.80
C VAL A 11 2.81 9.05 -22.66
N PRO A 12 1.55 9.55 -22.66
CA PRO A 12 1.04 10.38 -21.57
C PRO A 12 0.97 9.57 -20.26
N PHE A 13 0.58 10.22 -19.17
CA PHE A 13 0.43 9.57 -17.86
C PHE A 13 -0.58 8.40 -17.89
N VAL A 14 -0.07 7.19 -18.07
CA VAL A 14 -0.85 5.94 -18.10
C VAL A 14 -0.69 5.17 -16.81
N ALA A 15 -1.72 4.41 -16.41
CA ALA A 15 -1.65 3.57 -15.21
C ALA A 15 -0.45 2.61 -15.31
N ALA A 16 0.35 2.54 -14.24
CA ALA A 16 1.58 1.79 -14.21
C ALA A 16 1.82 1.08 -12.88
N VAL A 17 2.66 0.05 -12.93
CA VAL A 17 3.13 -0.74 -11.80
C VAL A 17 4.64 -0.89 -11.92
N ALA A 18 5.37 -0.44 -10.90
CA ALA A 18 6.79 -0.68 -10.75
C ALA A 18 7.01 -1.96 -9.91
N SER A 19 7.91 -2.83 -10.35
CA SER A 19 8.38 -3.99 -9.59
C SER A 19 9.90 -4.00 -9.48
N TRP A 20 10.41 -4.36 -8.30
CA TRP A 20 11.85 -4.44 -8.04
C TRP A 20 12.15 -5.40 -6.90
N ASN A 21 13.39 -5.89 -6.84
CA ASN A 21 13.87 -6.68 -5.72
C ASN A 21 14.44 -5.75 -4.64
N CYS A 22 13.78 -5.67 -3.49
CA CYS A 22 14.28 -4.88 -2.38
C CYS A 22 15.44 -5.60 -1.70
N LEU A 23 16.65 -5.03 -1.76
CA LEU A 23 17.85 -5.63 -1.16
C LEU A 23 17.71 -5.85 0.36
N ALA A 24 17.04 -4.95 1.06
CA ALA A 24 16.87 -5.03 2.52
C ALA A 24 15.91 -6.16 2.92
N ARG A 25 14.86 -6.41 2.13
CA ARG A 25 13.82 -7.42 2.44
C ARG A 25 14.04 -8.74 1.71
N GLN A 26 14.91 -8.78 0.70
CA GLN A 26 15.11 -9.90 -0.22
C GLN A 26 13.80 -10.42 -0.85
N THR A 27 12.82 -9.54 -1.03
CA THR A 27 11.56 -9.87 -1.69
C THR A 27 11.30 -8.91 -2.84
N GLU A 28 10.57 -9.41 -3.84
CA GLU A 28 9.96 -8.55 -4.85
C GLU A 28 8.98 -7.61 -4.16
N GLN A 29 9.07 -6.33 -4.48
CA GLN A 29 8.16 -5.27 -4.05
C GLN A 29 7.44 -4.73 -5.27
N LEU A 30 6.22 -4.27 -5.06
CA LEU A 30 5.36 -3.71 -6.10
C LEU A 30 4.84 -2.36 -5.61
N LEU A 31 4.85 -1.39 -6.52
CA LEU A 31 4.28 -0.07 -6.29
C LEU A 31 3.56 0.39 -7.54
N GLY A 32 2.27 0.59 -7.44
CA GLY A 32 1.53 1.20 -8.53
C GLY A 32 0.04 0.97 -8.46
N HIS A 33 -0.59 1.02 -9.62
CA HIS A 33 -2.03 0.92 -9.77
C HIS A 33 -2.56 -0.39 -9.14
N GLY A 34 -3.12 -0.29 -7.94
CA GLY A 34 -3.67 -1.43 -7.18
C GLY A 34 -2.69 -2.17 -6.25
N ALA A 35 -1.44 -1.71 -6.10
CA ALA A 35 -0.45 -2.32 -5.21
C ALA A 35 0.36 -1.27 -4.43
N PRO A 36 0.53 -1.42 -3.10
CA PRO A 36 0.11 -2.56 -2.28
C PRO A 36 -1.40 -2.59 -1.96
N SER A 37 -2.12 -1.50 -2.24
CA SER A 37 -3.55 -1.36 -2.02
C SER A 37 -4.24 -0.85 -3.30
N PRO A 38 -5.55 -1.14 -3.49
CA PRO A 38 -6.38 -0.46 -4.49
C PRO A 38 -6.28 1.07 -4.45
N ALA A 39 -5.95 1.63 -3.27
CA ALA A 39 -5.81 3.07 -3.09
C ALA A 39 -4.50 3.65 -3.68
N THR A 40 -3.51 2.80 -3.94
CA THR A 40 -2.25 3.24 -4.54
C THR A 40 -2.43 3.34 -6.04
N ARG A 41 -2.14 4.54 -6.59
CA ARG A 41 -2.17 4.79 -8.04
C ARG A 41 -0.84 5.39 -8.45
N ALA A 42 -0.17 4.72 -9.37
CA ALA A 42 0.98 5.25 -10.07
C ALA A 42 0.66 5.42 -11.54
N HIS A 43 1.14 6.51 -12.11
CA HIS A 43 1.02 6.83 -13.52
C HIS A 43 2.41 7.02 -14.10
N PHE A 44 2.69 6.36 -15.21
CA PHE A 44 3.96 6.49 -15.91
C PHE A 44 3.79 7.34 -17.15
N GLU A 45 4.74 8.24 -17.36
CA GLU A 45 4.86 9.05 -18.55
C GLU A 45 6.25 8.83 -19.14
N LEU A 46 6.28 8.73 -20.47
CA LEU A 46 7.50 8.57 -21.24
C LEU A 46 7.44 9.52 -22.43
N THR A 47 8.46 10.35 -22.58
CA THR A 47 8.62 11.19 -23.77
C THR A 47 9.98 10.90 -24.38
N LEU A 48 9.99 10.61 -25.68
CA LEU A 48 11.18 10.50 -26.50
C LEU A 48 11.08 11.56 -27.59
N ASP A 49 12.06 12.45 -27.60
CA ASP A 49 12.24 13.47 -28.62
C ASP A 49 13.49 13.09 -29.43
N GLU A 50 13.23 12.55 -30.61
CA GLU A 50 14.26 12.09 -31.55
C GLU A 50 14.91 13.24 -32.33
N SER A 51 14.57 14.50 -32.03
CA SER A 51 15.23 15.66 -32.64
C SER A 51 16.71 15.75 -32.24
N ALA A 52 17.36 16.85 -32.64
CA ALA A 52 18.83 17.01 -32.60
C ALA A 52 19.53 16.73 -31.26
N LYS A 53 18.79 16.69 -30.13
CA LYS A 53 19.35 16.45 -28.79
C LYS A 53 19.13 15.02 -28.25
N ASN A 54 18.41 14.15 -28.96
CA ASN A 54 18.05 12.78 -28.53
C ASN A 54 17.65 12.73 -27.06
N THR A 55 16.59 13.48 -26.71
CA THR A 55 16.19 13.65 -25.31
C THR A 55 15.12 12.64 -24.93
N ALA A 56 15.20 12.15 -23.69
CA ALA A 56 14.19 11.29 -23.13
C ALA A 56 13.77 11.78 -21.75
N SER A 57 12.53 11.51 -21.35
CA SER A 57 12.05 11.70 -19.99
C SER A 57 11.22 10.51 -19.59
N PHE A 58 11.50 9.97 -18.40
CA PHE A 58 10.79 8.86 -17.80
C PHE A 58 10.36 9.27 -16.40
N ARG A 59 9.04 9.35 -16.16
CA ARG A 59 8.49 9.83 -14.90
C ARG A 59 7.39 8.92 -14.40
N LEU A 60 7.52 8.45 -13.16
CA LEU A 60 6.47 7.75 -12.44
C LEU A 60 5.86 8.70 -11.41
N ARG A 61 4.62 9.11 -11.62
CA ARG A 61 3.82 9.97 -10.73
C ARG A 61 3.02 9.12 -9.76
N LEU A 62 3.04 9.50 -8.49
CA LEU A 62 2.30 8.89 -7.38
C LEU A 62 1.49 9.98 -6.68
N PHE A 63 0.32 9.62 -6.15
CA PHE A 63 -0.51 10.52 -5.36
C PHE A 63 -0.49 10.09 -3.89
N LEU A 64 -0.04 10.96 -2.99
CA LEU A 64 0.07 10.67 -1.56
C LEU A 64 -0.64 11.74 -0.74
N GLY A 65 -1.46 11.30 0.21
CA GLY A 65 -2.03 12.19 1.22
C GLY A 65 -0.99 12.53 2.28
N LEU A 66 -0.85 13.82 2.57
CA LEU A 66 0.06 14.33 3.60
C LEU A 66 -0.76 15.10 4.64
N ARG A 67 -0.42 14.98 5.93
CA ARG A 67 -1.13 15.69 7.01
C ARG A 67 -1.06 17.21 6.84
N ALA A 68 0.05 17.72 6.34
CA ALA A 68 0.25 19.14 6.07
C ALA A 68 -0.66 19.69 4.96
N MET A 69 -1.27 18.83 4.16
CA MET A 69 -2.14 19.19 3.05
C MET A 69 -3.58 18.77 3.38
N GLU A 70 -4.30 19.64 4.10
CA GLU A 70 -5.70 19.49 4.58
C GLU A 70 -6.63 18.72 3.60
N GLY A 71 -6.62 17.39 3.65
CA GLY A 71 -7.39 16.53 2.73
C GLY A 71 -6.97 16.60 1.25
N LYS A 72 -5.83 17.21 0.92
CA LYS A 72 -5.29 17.27 -0.45
C LYS A 72 -4.14 16.28 -0.60
N ARG A 73 -4.09 15.63 -1.77
CA ARG A 73 -2.99 14.73 -2.12
C ARG A 73 -1.93 15.52 -2.88
N ALA A 74 -0.67 15.25 -2.55
CA ALA A 74 0.46 15.76 -3.29
C ALA A 74 0.89 14.76 -4.36
N ASN A 75 1.35 15.31 -5.48
CA ASN A 75 2.02 14.53 -6.51
C ASN A 75 3.45 14.25 -6.08
N PHE A 76 3.90 13.02 -6.20
CA PHE A 76 5.29 12.63 -6.01
C PHE A 76 5.77 12.12 -7.35
N PHE A 77 6.94 12.56 -7.81
CA PHE A 77 7.48 12.08 -9.07
C PHE A 77 8.78 11.32 -8.82
N PHE A 78 8.84 10.09 -9.29
CA PHE A 78 10.09 9.36 -9.44
C PHE A 78 10.57 9.53 -10.88
N CYS A 79 11.63 10.30 -11.05
CA CYS A 79 12.23 10.64 -12.32
C CYS A 79 13.46 9.77 -12.56
N ILE A 80 13.58 9.25 -13.79
CA ILE A 80 14.71 8.43 -14.22
C ILE A 80 15.49 9.21 -15.27
N PRO A 81 16.64 9.80 -14.90
CA PRO A 81 17.46 10.55 -15.85
C PRO A 81 18.06 9.61 -16.92
N PRO A 82 17.97 9.92 -18.22
CA PRO A 82 18.48 9.06 -19.28
C PRO A 82 19.99 8.79 -19.16
N ASN A 83 20.76 9.80 -18.74
CA ASN A 83 22.20 9.68 -18.50
C ASN A 83 22.58 8.70 -17.38
N ARG A 84 21.62 8.26 -16.54
CA ARG A 84 21.84 7.23 -15.52
C ARG A 84 21.50 5.83 -16.01
N ILE A 85 20.85 5.68 -17.14
CA ILE A 85 20.41 4.38 -17.66
C ILE A 85 21.61 3.64 -18.26
N LEU A 86 21.97 2.51 -17.66
CA LEU A 86 22.98 1.59 -18.19
C LEU A 86 22.40 0.61 -19.21
N ASP A 87 21.17 0.19 -18.98
CA ASP A 87 20.46 -0.75 -19.84
C ASP A 87 18.95 -0.49 -19.74
N LEU A 88 18.28 -0.53 -20.88
CA LEU A 88 16.84 -0.36 -21.00
C LEU A 88 16.31 -1.40 -21.96
N ASP A 89 15.54 -2.33 -21.41
CA ASP A 89 15.00 -3.47 -22.15
C ASP A 89 13.47 -3.41 -22.15
N GLY A 90 12.87 -3.33 -23.33
CA GLY A 90 11.44 -3.27 -23.53
C GLY A 90 10.85 -4.64 -23.85
N ARG A 91 10.00 -5.17 -22.96
CA ARG A 91 9.39 -6.51 -23.06
C ARG A 91 7.88 -6.46 -23.10
N THR A 92 7.27 -7.40 -23.83
CA THR A 92 5.81 -7.54 -23.95
C THR A 92 5.31 -8.97 -23.73
N ASP A 93 6.21 -9.94 -23.63
CA ASP A 93 5.94 -11.37 -23.72
C ASP A 93 5.86 -12.07 -22.35
N ARG A 94 6.48 -11.49 -21.31
CA ARG A 94 6.49 -12.08 -19.95
C ARG A 94 6.19 -11.06 -18.86
N VAL A 95 4.90 -10.79 -18.66
CA VAL A 95 4.42 -9.97 -17.54
C VAL A 95 4.22 -10.86 -16.30
N PRO A 96 4.86 -10.57 -15.16
CA PRO A 96 4.65 -11.33 -13.91
C PRO A 96 3.18 -11.37 -13.48
N ASN A 97 2.75 -12.47 -12.84
CA ASN A 97 1.37 -12.60 -12.36
C ASN A 97 1.03 -11.52 -11.31
N SER A 98 2.00 -11.15 -10.48
CA SER A 98 1.87 -10.10 -9.46
C SER A 98 1.47 -8.75 -10.08
N VAL A 99 2.11 -8.38 -11.19
CA VAL A 99 1.80 -7.17 -11.96
C VAL A 99 0.40 -7.24 -12.58
N ARG A 100 0.01 -8.40 -13.14
CA ARG A 100 -1.35 -8.59 -13.70
C ARG A 100 -2.42 -8.45 -12.63
N THR A 101 -2.19 -9.04 -11.45
CA THR A 101 -3.11 -8.92 -10.31
C THR A 101 -3.23 -7.47 -9.85
N ALA A 102 -2.13 -6.71 -9.82
CA ALA A 102 -2.17 -5.28 -9.50
C ALA A 102 -3.06 -4.50 -10.49
N PHE A 103 -2.87 -4.69 -11.80
CA PHE A 103 -3.75 -4.07 -12.81
C PHE A 103 -5.22 -4.45 -12.66
N LEU A 104 -5.51 -5.72 -12.35
CA LEU A 104 -6.88 -6.18 -12.11
C LEU A 104 -7.52 -5.48 -10.90
N LEU A 105 -6.75 -5.34 -9.81
CA LEU A 105 -7.21 -4.66 -8.59
C LEU A 105 -7.47 -3.17 -8.83
N GLY A 106 -6.59 -2.48 -9.56
CA GLY A 106 -6.73 -1.05 -9.80
C GLY A 106 -7.81 -0.69 -10.83
N THR A 107 -7.87 -1.42 -11.96
CA THR A 107 -8.80 -1.08 -13.06
C THR A 107 -10.16 -1.77 -12.94
N LYS A 108 -10.31 -2.74 -12.04
CA LYS A 108 -11.48 -3.65 -11.95
C LYS A 108 -11.77 -4.40 -13.26
N LYS A 109 -10.80 -4.45 -14.17
CA LYS A 109 -10.89 -5.10 -15.48
C LYS A 109 -9.64 -5.92 -15.72
N GLU A 110 -9.81 -7.10 -16.28
CA GLU A 110 -8.66 -7.89 -16.72
C GLU A 110 -8.02 -7.21 -17.94
N VAL A 111 -6.78 -6.75 -17.79
CA VAL A 111 -5.97 -6.21 -18.88
C VAL A 111 -5.25 -7.40 -19.54
N PRO A 112 -5.49 -7.68 -20.84
CA PRO A 112 -4.76 -8.72 -21.54
C PRO A 112 -3.25 -8.49 -21.46
N SER A 113 -2.47 -9.54 -21.21
CA SER A 113 -1.01 -9.42 -21.10
C SER A 113 -0.37 -8.86 -22.38
N THR A 114 -1.03 -9.04 -23.53
CA THR A 114 -0.62 -8.47 -24.81
C THR A 114 -0.69 -6.95 -24.87
N LYS A 115 -1.40 -6.29 -23.95
CA LYS A 115 -1.52 -4.83 -23.88
C LYS A 115 -0.58 -4.20 -22.86
N ILE A 116 0.14 -5.01 -22.09
CA ILE A 116 1.06 -4.51 -21.07
C ILE A 116 2.46 -4.44 -21.67
N VAL A 117 3.04 -3.24 -21.64
CA VAL A 117 4.43 -2.98 -21.99
C VAL A 117 5.21 -2.93 -20.69
N SER A 118 6.35 -3.63 -20.62
CA SER A 118 7.24 -3.63 -19.46
C SER A 118 8.61 -3.11 -19.86
N LEU A 119 9.05 -2.03 -19.22
CA LEU A 119 10.37 -1.44 -19.40
C LEU A 119 11.24 -1.79 -18.21
N ARG A 120 12.27 -2.61 -18.43
CA ARG A 120 13.25 -2.96 -17.41
C ARG A 120 14.39 -1.96 -17.46
N PHE A 121 14.59 -1.27 -16.36
CA PHE A 121 15.65 -0.29 -16.17
C PHE A 121 16.78 -0.91 -15.35
N ARG A 122 18.01 -0.70 -15.82
CA ARG A 122 19.21 -0.85 -15.01
C ARG A 122 19.95 0.47 -15.01
N LEU A 123 20.16 1.04 -13.83
CA LEU A 123 20.73 2.36 -13.63
C LEU A 123 22.15 2.26 -13.06
N SER A 124 22.99 3.22 -13.40
CA SER A 124 24.32 3.42 -12.81
C SER A 124 24.22 4.06 -11.42
N GLU A 125 23.23 4.92 -11.24
CA GLU A 125 22.92 5.61 -9.99
C GLU A 125 21.42 5.49 -9.70
N PRO A 126 21.00 5.54 -8.43
CA PRO A 126 19.59 5.53 -8.09
C PRO A 126 18.82 6.70 -8.72
N GLY A 127 17.50 6.52 -8.91
CA GLY A 127 16.64 7.55 -9.49
C GLY A 127 16.48 8.77 -8.58
N ILE A 128 15.75 9.78 -9.08
CA ILE A 128 15.52 11.03 -8.36
C ILE A 128 14.07 11.13 -7.98
N ILE A 129 13.77 11.52 -6.74
CA ILE A 129 12.40 11.86 -6.35
C ILE A 129 12.22 13.37 -6.30
N VAL A 130 11.13 13.83 -6.89
CA VAL A 130 10.67 15.21 -6.83
C VAL A 130 9.45 15.26 -5.91
N LEU A 131 9.57 16.06 -4.86
CA LEU A 131 8.62 16.19 -3.75
C LEU A 131 8.08 17.61 -3.66
N PRO A 132 6.88 17.80 -3.09
CA PRO A 132 6.43 19.14 -2.70
C PRO A 132 7.39 19.75 -1.66
N LYS A 133 7.67 21.05 -1.79
CA LYS A 133 8.46 21.80 -0.81
C LYS A 133 7.62 22.15 0.44
N VAL A 134 7.12 21.14 1.13
CA VAL A 134 6.42 21.28 2.42
C VAL A 134 7.35 21.00 3.59
N ARG A 135 7.08 21.64 4.73
CA ARG A 135 7.87 21.45 5.96
C ARG A 135 7.69 20.07 6.57
N ASP A 136 6.52 19.48 6.39
CA ASP A 136 6.15 18.20 6.96
C ASP A 136 5.62 17.27 5.88
N LEU A 137 6.31 16.14 5.68
CA LEU A 137 5.95 15.07 4.76
C LEU A 137 5.27 13.91 5.50
N THR A 138 4.77 14.14 6.72
CA THR A 138 4.06 13.12 7.50
C THR A 138 2.84 12.61 6.73
N PRO A 139 2.76 11.30 6.46
CA PRO A 139 1.66 10.69 5.72
C PRO A 139 0.33 10.87 6.47
N SER A 140 -0.75 11.13 5.74
CA SER A 140 -2.09 11.29 6.34
C SER A 140 -2.63 9.98 6.92
N SER A 141 -2.44 8.88 6.22
CA SER A 141 -2.89 7.54 6.60
C SER A 141 -1.72 6.55 6.69
N GLN A 142 -1.95 5.40 7.34
CA GLN A 142 -0.99 4.30 7.37
C GLN A 142 -0.63 3.82 5.95
N MET A 143 -1.61 3.81 5.04
CA MET A 143 -1.41 3.43 3.64
C MET A 143 -0.52 4.42 2.89
N ALA A 144 -0.72 5.72 3.09
CA ALA A 144 0.16 6.75 2.55
C ALA A 144 1.61 6.56 3.05
N GLY A 145 1.78 6.23 4.35
CA GLY A 145 3.09 5.94 4.93
C GLY A 145 3.76 4.72 4.29
N ARG A 146 3.03 3.61 4.15
CA ARG A 146 3.54 2.41 3.46
C ARG A 146 3.90 2.69 2.01
N THR A 147 3.11 3.48 1.31
CA THR A 147 3.38 3.85 -0.09
C THR A 147 4.65 4.71 -0.19
N LEU A 148 4.85 5.62 0.77
CA LEU A 148 6.06 6.44 0.85
C LEU A 148 7.31 5.59 1.13
N GLU A 149 7.23 4.60 2.04
CA GLU A 149 8.30 3.63 2.27
C GLU A 149 8.65 2.81 1.02
N LEU A 150 7.63 2.41 0.24
CA LEU A 150 7.83 1.68 -1.00
C LEU A 150 8.47 2.58 -2.07
N LEU A 151 8.07 3.84 -2.17
CA LEU A 151 8.70 4.82 -3.04
C LEU A 151 10.17 5.04 -2.66
N GLU A 152 10.49 5.04 -1.36
CA GLU A 152 11.87 5.05 -0.86
C GLU A 152 12.67 3.82 -1.26
N SER A 153 12.10 2.65 -1.06
CA SER A 153 12.72 1.41 -1.49
C SER A 153 12.96 1.39 -3.01
N LEU A 154 12.00 1.88 -3.81
CA LEU A 154 12.14 1.98 -5.27
C LEU A 154 13.23 2.98 -5.66
N ALA A 155 13.29 4.15 -5.02
CA ALA A 155 14.29 5.16 -5.37
C ALA A 155 15.72 4.79 -4.97
N ARG A 156 15.90 3.79 -4.10
CA ARG A 156 17.20 3.17 -3.83
C ARG A 156 17.55 2.08 -4.83
N ALA A 157 16.57 1.51 -5.53
CA ALA A 157 16.80 0.45 -6.49
C ALA A 157 17.47 1.01 -7.75
N THR A 158 18.52 0.34 -8.20
CA THR A 158 19.15 0.58 -9.50
C THR A 158 18.64 -0.39 -10.56
N GLU A 159 17.86 -1.40 -10.17
CA GLU A 159 17.25 -2.35 -11.10
C GLU A 159 15.77 -2.52 -10.75
N PHE A 160 14.91 -2.21 -11.71
CA PHE A 160 13.46 -2.29 -11.55
C PHE A 160 12.78 -2.39 -12.92
N THR A 161 11.52 -2.80 -12.93
CA THR A 161 10.69 -2.87 -14.14
C THR A 161 9.46 -2.00 -13.95
N ILE A 162 9.15 -1.14 -14.92
CA ILE A 162 7.90 -0.39 -14.97
C ILE A 162 7.01 -1.01 -16.04
N SER A 163 5.86 -1.54 -15.62
CA SER A 163 4.84 -2.08 -16.51
C SER A 163 3.68 -1.10 -16.62
N PHE A 164 3.18 -0.85 -17.83
CA PHE A 164 2.04 0.02 -18.09
C PHE A 164 1.17 -0.52 -19.24
N GLU A 165 -0.10 -0.13 -19.27
CA GLU A 165 -1.01 -0.50 -20.36
C GLU A 165 -0.79 0.43 -21.56
N ASP A 166 -0.47 -0.15 -22.73
CA ASP A 166 -0.52 0.55 -24.01
C ASP A 166 -1.76 0.13 -24.79
N LYS A 167 -2.60 1.11 -25.14
CA LYS A 167 -3.84 0.89 -25.89
C LYS A 167 -3.59 0.74 -27.39
N SER A 168 -2.41 1.12 -27.89
CA SER A 168 -2.10 1.16 -29.33
C SER A 168 -0.99 0.19 -29.72
N ASP A 169 -1.34 -0.86 -30.47
CA ASP A 169 -0.39 -1.86 -30.94
C ASP A 169 0.67 -1.28 -31.88
N SER A 170 0.29 -0.33 -32.75
CA SER A 170 1.22 0.31 -33.69
C SER A 170 2.22 1.23 -32.98
N ARG A 171 1.75 1.98 -31.97
CA ARG A 171 2.62 2.83 -31.15
C ARG A 171 3.61 2.01 -30.34
N ARG A 172 3.17 0.87 -29.80
CA ARG A 172 4.02 -0.03 -29.02
C ARG A 172 5.23 -0.52 -29.78
N ALA A 173 5.04 -1.03 -31.01
CA ALA A 173 6.15 -1.53 -31.82
C ALA A 173 7.14 -0.40 -32.15
N SER A 174 6.64 0.80 -32.49
CA SER A 174 7.48 1.97 -32.75
C SER A 174 8.24 2.44 -31.52
N LEU A 175 7.57 2.47 -30.36
CA LEU A 175 8.17 2.84 -29.08
C LEU A 175 9.29 1.89 -28.71
N LEU A 176 9.05 0.58 -28.79
CA LEU A 176 10.06 -0.43 -28.50
C LEU A 176 11.23 -0.33 -29.48
N ALA A 177 10.96 -0.07 -30.76
CA ALA A 177 12.01 0.15 -31.74
C ALA A 177 12.85 1.40 -31.45
N ALA A 178 12.21 2.50 -31.01
CA ALA A 178 12.90 3.74 -30.63
C ALA A 178 13.79 3.55 -29.39
N LEU A 179 13.34 2.72 -28.43
CA LEU A 179 14.09 2.43 -27.22
C LEU A 179 15.31 1.52 -27.45
N HIS A 180 15.26 0.62 -28.44
CA HIS A 180 16.36 -0.31 -28.72
C HIS A 180 17.50 0.37 -29.49
N GLY A 181 18.72 0.36 -28.92
CA GLY A 181 19.96 0.66 -29.64
C GLY A 181 20.29 2.16 -29.79
N ARG A 182 19.69 3.03 -28.99
CA ARG A 182 20.05 4.46 -28.93
C ARG A 182 20.53 4.88 -27.54
N ASP A 183 21.55 5.74 -27.54
CA ASP A 183 22.07 6.39 -26.34
C ASP A 183 21.27 7.67 -26.07
N TRP A 184 20.30 7.60 -25.17
CA TRP A 184 19.54 8.77 -24.70
C TRP A 184 20.41 9.57 -23.72
N THR A 185 20.92 10.72 -24.16
CA THR A 185 21.98 11.44 -23.42
C THR A 185 21.47 12.60 -22.58
N SER A 186 20.30 13.18 -22.92
CA SER A 186 19.79 14.37 -22.24
C SER A 186 18.38 14.18 -21.71
N THR A 187 18.12 14.74 -20.53
CA THR A 187 16.75 14.90 -20.02
C THR A 187 16.10 16.08 -20.74
N ALA A 188 14.82 15.99 -21.10
CA ALA A 188 14.09 17.12 -21.65
C ALA A 188 14.02 18.27 -20.62
N GLU A 189 14.47 19.48 -20.97
CA GLU A 189 14.54 20.63 -20.04
C GLU A 189 13.19 20.96 -19.36
N ARG A 190 12.07 20.75 -20.06
CA ARG A 190 10.72 20.95 -19.53
C ARG A 190 10.30 19.95 -18.46
N ALA A 191 10.96 18.80 -18.36
CA ALA A 191 10.56 17.74 -17.42
C ALA A 191 10.90 18.09 -15.96
N LEU A 192 11.74 19.10 -15.74
CA LEU A 192 12.33 19.46 -14.45
C LEU A 192 12.11 20.94 -14.08
N ASP A 193 11.10 21.61 -14.62
CA ASP A 193 10.75 22.95 -14.14
C ASP A 193 10.16 22.88 -12.72
N LEU A 194 11.04 22.87 -11.73
CA LEU A 194 10.70 22.66 -10.33
C LEU A 194 9.86 23.79 -9.76
N ASP A 195 10.05 25.02 -10.26
CA ASP A 195 9.49 26.22 -9.68
C ASP A 195 8.01 26.35 -10.00
N THR A 196 7.56 25.84 -11.15
CA THR A 196 6.14 25.84 -11.53
C THR A 196 5.35 24.67 -10.94
N LEU A 197 6.03 23.64 -10.43
CA LEU A 197 5.36 22.51 -9.77
C LEU A 197 4.66 22.94 -8.48
N TYR A 198 3.61 22.19 -8.12
CA TYR A 198 2.82 22.40 -6.90
C TYR A 198 2.24 23.81 -6.79
N THR A 199 1.61 24.31 -7.85
CA THR A 199 0.97 25.64 -7.88
C THR A 199 1.96 26.78 -7.61
N GLY A 200 3.21 26.64 -8.04
CA GLY A 200 4.26 27.64 -7.87
C GLY A 200 4.95 27.64 -6.50
N HIS A 201 4.66 26.67 -5.63
CA HIS A 201 5.35 26.53 -4.34
C HIS A 201 6.75 25.92 -4.48
N GLY A 202 7.06 25.43 -5.67
CA GLY A 202 8.32 24.79 -5.98
C GLY A 202 8.38 23.34 -5.52
N ALA A 203 9.33 22.61 -6.08
CA ALA A 203 9.63 21.24 -5.71
C ALA A 203 10.99 21.12 -5.01
N LYS A 204 11.14 20.07 -4.21
CA LYS A 204 12.43 19.64 -3.66
C LYS A 204 12.85 18.36 -4.36
N LEU A 205 14.05 18.34 -4.94
CA LEU A 205 14.66 17.08 -5.39
C LEU A 205 15.32 16.40 -4.20
N VAL A 206 15.10 15.10 -4.09
CA VAL A 206 15.86 14.23 -3.20
C VAL A 206 16.48 13.13 -4.05
N GLN A 207 17.79 12.97 -3.90
CA GLN A 207 18.55 11.91 -4.55
C GLN A 207 18.92 10.84 -3.53
N GLY A 208 18.63 9.58 -3.87
CA GLY A 208 19.06 8.43 -3.08
C GLY A 208 18.24 8.16 -1.81
N ALA A 209 18.87 7.45 -0.88
CA ALA A 209 18.25 6.72 0.23
C ALA A 209 17.77 7.56 1.43
N HIS A 210 17.95 8.88 1.42
CA HIS A 210 17.84 9.73 2.60
C HIS A 210 16.79 10.82 2.41
N PHE A 211 15.52 10.42 2.37
CA PHE A 211 14.40 11.31 2.71
C PHE A 211 13.76 10.88 4.02
N SER A 212 14.58 10.36 4.94
CA SER A 212 14.22 10.16 6.32
C SER A 212 13.49 11.41 6.79
N LEU A 213 12.22 11.22 7.15
CA LEU A 213 11.27 12.17 7.73
C LEU A 213 11.75 12.68 9.09
N ASP A 214 13.05 12.74 9.31
CA ASP A 214 13.65 13.12 10.56
C ASP A 214 13.32 14.59 10.76
N SER A 215 12.31 14.77 11.62
CA SER A 215 11.80 15.99 12.20
C SER A 215 12.86 16.69 13.07
N SER A 216 14.09 16.78 12.56
CA SER A 216 15.23 17.45 13.18
C SER A 216 15.74 18.54 12.25
N ALA A 217 14.80 19.37 11.78
CA ALA A 217 15.10 20.76 11.45
C ALA A 217 15.21 21.57 12.76
N ASP A 218 16.19 21.22 13.58
CA ASP A 218 16.97 22.10 14.45
C ASP A 218 17.98 21.22 15.20
N GLY A 219 19.26 21.56 15.09
CA GLY A 219 20.40 20.77 15.57
C GLY A 219 20.49 20.70 17.10
N VAL A 220 19.54 20.03 17.74
CA VAL A 220 19.66 19.61 19.13
C VAL A 220 20.14 18.16 19.14
N PRO A 221 21.32 17.85 19.70
CA PRO A 221 21.81 16.48 19.77
C PRO A 221 20.82 15.66 20.59
N ALA A 222 20.36 14.56 19.99
CA ALA A 222 19.43 13.62 20.62
C ALA A 222 20.00 13.14 21.96
N GLU A 223 19.42 13.62 23.06
CA GLU A 223 19.55 12.99 24.36
C GLU A 223 19.03 11.56 24.19
N SER A 224 19.94 10.59 24.36
CA SER A 224 19.64 9.18 24.21
C SER A 224 18.48 8.80 25.14
N PRO A 225 17.49 8.03 24.67
CA PRO A 225 16.39 7.61 25.52
C PRO A 225 16.93 6.83 26.73
N PRO A 226 16.33 6.99 27.92
CA PRO A 226 16.80 6.33 29.14
C PRO A 226 16.82 4.81 28.95
N SER A 227 17.96 4.20 29.25
CA SER A 227 18.15 2.75 29.25
C SER A 227 17.24 2.13 30.32
N TYR A 228 16.28 1.31 29.89
CA TYR A 228 15.34 0.60 30.76
C TYR A 228 15.76 -0.88 30.85
N ASP A 229 16.96 -1.13 31.39
CA ASP A 229 17.58 -2.48 31.45
C ASP A 229 17.32 -3.21 32.78
N GLU A 230 16.30 -2.84 33.55
CA GLU A 230 16.04 -3.40 34.90
C GLU A 230 14.68 -4.08 35.09
N LEU A 231 14.14 -4.78 34.08
CA LEU A 231 13.05 -5.75 34.33
C LEU A 231 13.60 -7.18 34.38
N ALA A 232 14.02 -7.57 35.58
CA ALA A 232 14.37 -8.94 35.91
C ALA A 232 13.22 -9.92 35.58
N PRO A 233 13.50 -11.12 35.07
CA PRO A 233 12.46 -12.11 34.78
C PRO A 233 11.86 -12.69 36.07
N THR A 234 10.54 -12.58 36.19
CA THR A 234 9.73 -13.24 37.22
C THR A 234 9.86 -14.76 37.10
N PRO A 235 10.16 -15.51 38.17
CA PRO A 235 10.26 -16.96 38.11
C PRO A 235 8.88 -17.61 37.90
N SER A 236 8.84 -18.60 37.00
CA SER A 236 7.64 -19.36 36.65
C SER A 236 7.09 -20.17 37.85
N PRO A 237 5.76 -20.31 38.01
CA PRO A 237 5.19 -21.09 39.09
C PRO A 237 5.44 -22.60 38.90
N VAL A 238 5.95 -23.22 39.95
CA VAL A 238 6.20 -24.66 40.09
C VAL A 238 4.89 -25.43 39.93
N ARG A 239 4.79 -26.24 38.87
CA ARG A 239 3.69 -27.20 38.69
C ARG A 239 3.80 -28.31 39.74
N ARG A 240 2.87 -28.34 40.70
CA ARG A 240 2.68 -29.46 41.63
C ARG A 240 1.96 -30.60 40.90
N SER A 241 2.70 -31.67 40.57
CA SER A 241 2.13 -32.92 40.09
C SER A 241 1.52 -33.70 41.26
N LEU A 242 0.19 -33.77 41.33
CA LEU A 242 -0.55 -34.64 42.24
C LEU A 242 -0.74 -36.01 41.59
N SER A 243 0.16 -36.95 41.89
CA SER A 243 -0.08 -38.38 41.67
C SER A 243 -0.77 -38.99 42.91
N PRO A 244 -1.84 -39.77 42.77
CA PRO A 244 -2.48 -40.45 43.90
C PRO A 244 -1.72 -41.74 44.28
N PRO A 245 -1.63 -42.11 45.58
CA PRO A 245 -1.00 -43.35 45.98
C PRO A 245 -1.98 -44.53 45.81
N ARG A 246 -1.66 -45.43 44.88
CA ARG A 246 -2.23 -46.80 44.83
C ARG A 246 -1.69 -47.60 46.03
N LYS A 247 -2.46 -47.70 47.11
CA LYS A 247 -2.24 -48.73 48.14
C LYS A 247 -2.92 -50.03 47.71
N LYS A 248 -2.09 -50.99 47.27
CA LYS A 248 -2.40 -52.42 47.22
C LYS A 248 -2.61 -52.91 48.65
N LEU A 249 -3.83 -53.30 49.01
CA LEU A 249 -4.08 -54.03 50.26
C LEU A 249 -4.01 -55.53 49.97
N LYS A 250 -3.07 -56.18 50.65
CA LYS A 250 -2.80 -57.62 50.62
C LYS A 250 -3.98 -58.41 51.19
N GLN A 251 -4.35 -59.46 50.48
CA GLN A 251 -5.07 -60.61 51.04
C GLN A 251 -4.20 -61.30 52.10
N ALA A 252 -4.81 -61.62 53.24
CA ALA A 252 -4.52 -62.82 54.00
C ALA A 252 -5.82 -63.32 54.67
N PRO A 253 -6.02 -64.65 54.78
CA PRO A 253 -7.26 -65.27 55.21
C PRO A 253 -7.24 -65.52 56.72
N SER A 254 -8.36 -65.34 57.42
CA SER A 254 -8.62 -66.13 58.64
C SER A 254 -10.00 -65.90 59.21
N ALA A 255 -10.62 -67.02 59.58
CA ALA A 255 -11.60 -67.18 60.66
C ALA A 255 -13.01 -66.59 60.49
N GLU A 256 -13.95 -67.50 60.27
CA GLU A 256 -15.35 -67.39 60.65
C GLU A 256 -15.53 -66.81 62.05
N PRO A 257 -16.51 -65.92 62.28
CA PRO A 257 -17.12 -65.79 63.58
C PRO A 257 -18.50 -66.43 63.58
N SER A 258 -18.61 -67.38 64.49
CA SER A 258 -19.82 -67.96 65.03
C SER A 258 -21.01 -67.01 65.10
N LYS A 259 -22.15 -67.51 64.62
CA LYS A 259 -23.50 -66.98 64.88
C LYS A 259 -23.77 -66.96 66.39
N GLN A 260 -23.53 -65.83 67.03
CA GLN A 260 -24.15 -65.50 68.32
C GLN A 260 -25.20 -64.43 68.08
N SER A 261 -26.42 -64.92 67.85
CA SER A 261 -27.67 -64.17 67.91
C SER A 261 -27.88 -63.69 69.35
N LEU A 262 -27.29 -62.54 69.69
CA LEU A 262 -27.69 -61.75 70.84
C LEU A 262 -28.84 -60.85 70.39
N ASN A 263 -30.01 -61.15 70.97
CA ASN A 263 -31.26 -60.43 70.80
C ASN A 263 -31.05 -58.99 71.31
N MET A 264 -30.66 -58.10 70.41
CA MET A 264 -30.47 -56.68 70.71
C MET A 264 -31.83 -55.97 70.64
N PRO A 265 -32.20 -55.14 71.63
CA PRO A 265 -33.56 -54.62 71.77
C PRO A 265 -33.93 -53.72 70.59
N TYR A 266 -35.08 -53.92 69.96
CA TYR A 266 -35.68 -53.16 68.85
C TYR A 266 -35.47 -51.61 68.84
N GLU A 267 -35.10 -51.01 69.98
CA GLU A 267 -34.75 -49.60 70.17
C GLU A 267 -33.43 -49.13 69.50
N TRP A 268 -32.42 -49.99 69.28
CA TRP A 268 -31.16 -49.53 68.63
C TRP A 268 -31.29 -49.46 67.10
N GLU A 269 -32.12 -50.34 66.49
CA GLU A 269 -32.39 -50.32 65.05
C GLU A 269 -33.16 -49.06 64.65
N THR A 270 -34.13 -48.64 65.46
CA THR A 270 -34.87 -47.39 65.26
C THR A 270 -33.97 -46.17 65.42
N MET A 271 -33.05 -46.18 66.39
CA MET A 271 -32.07 -45.10 66.58
C MET A 271 -31.09 -45.01 65.39
N LEU A 272 -30.57 -46.13 64.88
CA LEU A 272 -29.71 -46.14 63.70
C LEU A 272 -30.45 -45.73 62.43
N ALA A 273 -31.71 -46.15 62.27
CA ALA A 273 -32.55 -45.71 61.16
C ALA A 273 -32.75 -44.19 61.20
N GLU A 274 -33.04 -43.62 62.38
CA GLU A 274 -33.20 -42.17 62.55
C GLU A 274 -31.90 -41.40 62.24
N ILE A 275 -30.75 -41.91 62.72
CA ILE A 275 -29.44 -41.33 62.41
C ILE A 275 -29.16 -41.38 60.90
N SER A 276 -29.47 -42.50 60.23
CA SER A 276 -29.28 -42.64 58.79
C SER A 276 -30.15 -41.70 57.96
N VAL A 277 -31.40 -41.47 58.40
CA VAL A 277 -32.32 -40.51 57.77
C VAL A 277 -31.79 -39.09 57.94
N ARG A 278 -31.35 -38.72 59.16
CA ARG A 278 -30.75 -37.41 59.42
C ARG A 278 -29.49 -37.18 58.59
N LEU A 279 -28.59 -38.17 58.50
CA LEU A 279 -27.37 -38.09 57.69
C LEU A 279 -27.70 -37.94 56.19
N THR A 280 -28.64 -38.74 55.68
CA THR A 280 -29.06 -38.67 54.27
C THR A 280 -29.71 -37.34 53.95
N GLN A 281 -30.50 -36.79 54.88
CA GLN A 281 -31.15 -35.50 54.73
C GLN A 281 -30.14 -34.34 54.78
N GLN A 282 -29.14 -34.42 55.66
CA GLN A 282 -28.04 -33.46 55.72
C GLN A 282 -27.22 -33.50 54.42
N PHE A 283 -26.80 -34.69 53.98
CA PHE A 283 -26.05 -34.85 52.74
C PHE A 283 -26.81 -34.32 51.51
N ARG A 284 -28.13 -34.60 51.43
CA ARG A 284 -28.98 -34.06 50.36
C ARG A 284 -29.08 -32.53 50.38
N ARG A 285 -28.97 -31.91 51.56
CA ARG A 285 -28.99 -30.45 51.71
C ARG A 285 -27.65 -29.87 51.25
N GLU A 286 -26.54 -30.41 51.75
CA GLU A 286 -25.19 -29.99 51.37
C GLU A 286 -24.95 -30.17 49.86
N MET A 287 -25.43 -31.26 49.26
CA MET A 287 -25.35 -31.47 47.80
C MET A 287 -26.19 -30.47 47.02
N ARG A 288 -27.37 -30.07 47.52
CA ARG A 288 -28.20 -29.05 46.88
C ARG A 288 -27.54 -27.68 46.96
N GLU A 289 -27.06 -27.30 48.13
CA GLU A 289 -26.33 -26.05 48.34
C GLU A 289 -25.06 -26.00 47.48
N GLY A 290 -24.32 -27.10 47.36
CA GLY A 290 -23.14 -27.20 46.50
C GLY A 290 -23.47 -27.06 45.01
N LEU A 291 -24.60 -27.64 44.56
CA LEU A 291 -25.07 -27.48 43.18
C LEU A 291 -25.52 -26.04 42.90
N ASP A 292 -26.26 -25.41 43.82
CA ASP A 292 -26.70 -24.01 43.68
C ASP A 292 -25.49 -23.06 43.66
N GLN A 293 -24.47 -23.30 44.50
CA GLN A 293 -23.22 -22.53 44.49
C GLN A 293 -22.43 -22.72 43.19
N LEU A 294 -22.37 -23.94 42.65
CA LEU A 294 -21.71 -24.19 41.38
C LEU A 294 -22.47 -23.51 40.22
N GLU A 295 -23.81 -23.61 40.21
CA GLU A 295 -24.65 -22.99 39.20
C GLU A 295 -24.50 -21.46 39.21
N THR A 296 -24.51 -20.84 40.39
CA THR A 296 -24.32 -19.39 40.54
C THR A 296 -22.92 -18.95 40.08
N ARG A 297 -21.88 -19.71 40.40
CA ARG A 297 -20.52 -19.41 39.92
C ARG A 297 -20.40 -19.53 38.41
N VAL A 298 -20.94 -20.59 37.82
CA VAL A 298 -20.95 -20.79 36.36
C VAL A 298 -21.72 -19.66 35.68
N LYS A 299 -22.88 -19.26 36.21
CA LYS A 299 -23.65 -18.13 35.68
C LYS A 299 -22.87 -16.82 35.75
N ALA A 300 -22.14 -16.57 36.84
CA ALA A 300 -21.32 -15.37 36.99
C ALA A 300 -20.15 -15.34 36.01
N GLU A 301 -19.38 -16.43 35.90
CA GLU A 301 -18.27 -16.55 34.93
C GLU A 301 -18.76 -16.40 33.48
N MET A 302 -19.91 -17.01 33.16
CA MET A 302 -20.49 -16.92 31.81
C MET A 302 -20.96 -15.50 31.49
N ALA A 303 -21.55 -14.79 32.46
CA ALA A 303 -21.93 -13.39 32.30
C ALA A 303 -20.70 -12.48 32.09
N GLU A 304 -19.62 -12.69 32.84
CA GLU A 304 -18.37 -11.96 32.66
C GLU A 304 -17.75 -12.21 31.28
N HIS A 305 -17.76 -13.46 30.81
CA HIS A 305 -17.28 -13.81 29.48
C HIS A 305 -18.11 -13.17 28.36
N VAL A 306 -19.44 -13.10 28.51
CA VAL A 306 -20.31 -12.43 27.53
C VAL A 306 -19.97 -10.94 27.44
N VAL A 307 -19.87 -10.25 28.59
CA VAL A 307 -19.49 -8.82 28.62
C VAL A 307 -18.10 -8.59 28.02
N GLY A 308 -17.15 -9.47 28.31
CA GLY A 308 -15.80 -9.39 27.75
C GLY A 308 -15.75 -9.60 26.23
N LEU A 309 -16.63 -10.44 25.69
CA LEU A 309 -16.77 -10.64 24.25
C LEU A 309 -17.47 -9.46 23.57
N GLU A 310 -18.54 -8.94 24.16
CA GLU A 310 -19.24 -7.73 23.68
C GLU A 310 -18.25 -6.56 23.56
N LYS A 311 -17.45 -6.32 24.60
CA LYS A 311 -16.44 -5.26 24.58
C LYS A 311 -15.41 -5.44 23.45
N LYS A 312 -14.92 -6.67 23.24
CA LYS A 312 -13.97 -6.95 22.14
C LYS A 312 -14.60 -6.76 20.77
N ILE A 313 -15.89 -7.11 20.63
CA ILE A 313 -16.62 -6.88 19.39
C ILE A 313 -16.76 -5.38 19.15
N ASP A 314 -17.12 -4.59 20.16
CA ASP A 314 -17.24 -3.14 20.05
C ASP A 314 -15.91 -2.47 19.70
N GLU A 315 -14.80 -2.89 20.33
CA GLU A 315 -13.45 -2.42 20.00
C GLU A 315 -13.09 -2.71 18.54
N ARG A 316 -13.34 -3.95 18.07
CA ARG A 316 -13.10 -4.32 16.67
C ARG A 316 -14.02 -3.61 15.68
N LEU A 317 -15.27 -3.37 16.06
CA LEU A 317 -16.21 -2.59 15.24
C LEU A 317 -15.79 -1.13 15.13
N ALA A 318 -15.26 -0.55 16.21
CA ALA A 318 -14.73 0.81 16.19
C ALA A 318 -13.48 0.91 15.29
N GLU A 319 -12.52 0.00 15.44
CA GLU A 319 -11.34 -0.11 14.58
C GLU A 319 -11.72 -0.25 13.10
N LEU A 320 -12.63 -1.19 12.79
CA LEU A 320 -13.09 -1.42 11.42
C LEU A 320 -13.83 -0.21 10.84
N LYS A 321 -14.59 0.52 11.67
CA LYS A 321 -15.30 1.71 11.23
C LYS A 321 -14.33 2.86 10.92
N GLU A 322 -13.28 3.01 11.70
CA GLU A 322 -12.21 3.98 11.44
C GLU A 322 -11.45 3.61 10.15
N GLU A 323 -11.06 2.35 9.98
CA GLU A 323 -10.43 1.84 8.74
C GLU A 323 -11.33 2.07 7.51
N MET A 324 -12.62 1.76 7.62
CA MET A 324 -13.57 2.03 6.54
C MET A 324 -13.72 3.52 6.22
N HIS A 325 -13.60 4.39 7.21
CA HIS A 325 -13.69 5.83 6.98
C HIS A 325 -12.44 6.34 6.24
N ASP A 326 -11.26 5.90 6.68
CA ASP A 326 -9.98 6.20 6.02
C ASP A 326 -9.97 5.67 4.57
N ASP A 327 -10.43 4.42 4.36
CA ASP A 327 -10.55 3.83 3.02
C ASP A 327 -11.54 4.59 2.14
N PHE A 328 -12.63 5.09 2.72
CA PHE A 328 -13.63 5.88 1.98
C PHE A 328 -13.06 7.24 1.57
N ASP A 329 -12.36 7.92 2.49
CA ASP A 329 -11.71 9.20 2.21
C ASP A 329 -10.60 9.05 1.17
N ASP A 330 -9.81 7.97 1.25
CA ASP A 330 -8.82 7.59 0.24
C ASP A 330 -9.50 7.32 -1.12
N ALA A 331 -10.62 6.57 -1.14
CA ALA A 331 -11.40 6.31 -2.35
C ALA A 331 -11.99 7.58 -2.98
N GLN A 332 -12.48 8.51 -2.16
CA GLN A 332 -12.98 9.80 -2.61
C GLN A 332 -11.85 10.64 -3.20
N GLY A 333 -10.70 10.70 -2.53
CA GLY A 333 -9.50 11.38 -3.01
C GLY A 333 -9.03 10.83 -4.36
N LEU A 334 -9.01 9.51 -4.54
CA LEU A 334 -8.65 8.86 -5.81
C LEU A 334 -9.59 9.22 -6.96
N THR A 335 -10.89 9.24 -6.67
CA THR A 335 -11.89 9.61 -7.67
C THR A 335 -11.70 11.06 -8.12
N LYS A 336 -11.37 11.94 -7.18
CA LYS A 336 -11.05 13.34 -7.48
C LYS A 336 -9.78 13.47 -8.32
N ASP A 337 -8.69 12.78 -7.96
CA ASP A 337 -7.43 12.82 -8.71
C ASP A 337 -7.59 12.27 -10.14
N GLU A 338 -8.41 11.24 -10.34
CA GLU A 338 -8.71 10.68 -11.66
C GLU A 338 -9.53 11.64 -12.53
N ILE A 339 -10.48 12.35 -11.93
CA ILE A 339 -11.22 13.41 -12.61
C ILE A 339 -10.25 14.54 -13.00
N GLU A 340 -9.35 14.94 -12.11
CA GLU A 340 -8.36 16.00 -12.38
C GLU A 340 -7.40 15.61 -13.52
N LEU A 341 -6.84 14.40 -13.49
CA LEU A 341 -6.01 13.88 -14.58
C LEU A 341 -6.74 13.80 -15.92
N SER A 342 -7.98 13.29 -15.90
CA SER A 342 -8.82 13.20 -17.11
C SER A 342 -9.17 14.59 -17.66
N LEU A 343 -9.36 15.56 -16.76
CA LEU A 343 -9.60 16.94 -17.13
C LEU A 343 -8.36 17.59 -17.75
N ASP A 344 -7.18 17.40 -17.14
CA ASP A 344 -5.89 17.89 -17.64
C ASP A 344 -5.57 17.31 -19.03
N GLU A 345 -5.76 16.01 -19.23
CA GLU A 345 -5.54 15.35 -20.52
C GLU A 345 -6.47 15.91 -21.60
N ARG A 346 -7.77 16.07 -21.30
CA ARG A 346 -8.72 16.70 -22.22
C ARG A 346 -8.39 18.16 -22.49
N MET A 347 -7.94 18.90 -21.48
CA MET A 347 -7.59 20.31 -21.63
C MET A 347 -6.34 20.48 -22.50
N SER A 348 -5.37 19.57 -22.40
CA SER A 348 -4.20 19.56 -23.28
C SER A 348 -4.61 19.31 -24.74
N LEU A 349 -5.46 18.31 -24.98
CA LEU A 349 -5.96 18.01 -26.33
C LEU A 349 -6.71 19.20 -26.94
N ILE A 350 -7.61 19.82 -26.17
CA ILE A 350 -8.34 21.03 -26.62
C ILE A 350 -7.36 22.17 -26.91
N LYS A 351 -6.34 22.36 -26.08
CA LYS A 351 -5.33 23.41 -26.30
C LYS A 351 -4.55 23.18 -27.59
N ASP A 352 -4.21 21.93 -27.89
CA ASP A 352 -3.51 21.56 -29.12
C ASP A 352 -4.41 21.79 -30.35
N GLU A 353 -5.68 21.38 -30.31
CA GLU A 353 -6.67 21.64 -31.36
C GLU A 353 -6.87 23.14 -31.61
N VAL A 354 -7.01 23.94 -30.54
CA VAL A 354 -7.15 25.41 -30.64
C VAL A 354 -5.88 26.04 -31.24
N ASN A 355 -4.70 25.55 -30.87
CA ASN A 355 -3.43 26.06 -31.39
C ASN A 355 -3.23 25.68 -32.86
N GLU A 356 -3.66 24.49 -33.29
CA GLU A 356 -3.67 24.08 -34.69
C GLU A 356 -4.63 24.94 -35.52
N TYR A 357 -5.87 25.13 -35.03
CA TYR A 357 -6.84 26.01 -35.67
C TYR A 357 -6.32 27.45 -35.80
N ALA A 358 -5.72 28.00 -34.75
CA ALA A 358 -5.13 29.35 -34.79
C ALA A 358 -3.98 29.46 -35.82
N LYS A 359 -3.14 28.43 -35.95
CA LYS A 359 -2.08 28.39 -36.97
C LYS A 359 -2.66 28.33 -38.39
N ASP A 360 -3.72 27.57 -38.59
CA ASP A 360 -4.37 27.46 -39.91
C ASP A 360 -5.09 28.75 -40.30
N GLU A 361 -5.82 29.39 -39.37
CA GLU A 361 -6.40 30.72 -39.60
C GLU A 361 -5.32 31.79 -39.89
N MET A 362 -4.20 31.79 -39.14
CA MET A 362 -3.09 32.69 -39.43
C MET A 362 -2.49 32.48 -40.82
N ARG A 363 -2.38 31.23 -41.29
CA ARG A 363 -1.92 30.93 -42.66
C ARG A 363 -2.90 31.46 -43.70
N VAL A 364 -4.21 31.28 -43.48
CA VAL A 364 -5.25 31.81 -44.39
C VAL A 364 -5.17 33.34 -44.48
N ILE A 365 -4.97 34.02 -43.34
CA ILE A 365 -4.80 35.48 -43.29
C ILE A 365 -3.50 35.90 -44.00
N GLU A 366 -2.38 35.21 -43.76
CA GLU A 366 -1.10 35.49 -44.40
C GLU A 366 -1.16 35.33 -45.92
N ASP A 367 -1.78 34.25 -46.40
CA ASP A 367 -1.99 34.00 -47.83
C ASP A 367 -2.94 35.05 -48.46
N GLY A 368 -3.94 35.51 -47.70
CA GLY A 368 -4.80 36.64 -48.06
C GLY A 368 -4.00 37.93 -48.26
N LEU A 369 -3.27 38.36 -47.23
CA LEU A 369 -2.43 39.56 -47.28
C LEU A 369 -1.37 39.49 -48.39
N ARG A 370 -0.76 38.32 -48.60
CA ARG A 370 0.22 38.12 -49.67
C ARG A 370 -0.42 38.28 -51.05
N ARG A 371 -1.65 37.83 -51.25
CA ARG A 371 -2.41 38.01 -52.48
C ARG A 371 -2.73 39.50 -52.70
N ASP A 372 -3.29 40.17 -51.69
CA ASP A 372 -3.66 41.58 -51.76
C ASP A 372 -2.45 42.49 -52.05
N LEU A 373 -1.31 42.23 -51.42
CA LEU A 373 -0.05 42.94 -51.68
C LEU A 373 0.47 42.70 -53.11
N SER A 374 0.28 41.49 -53.64
CA SER A 374 0.70 41.17 -55.01
C SER A 374 -0.17 41.89 -56.04
N GLU A 375 -1.47 42.01 -55.78
CA GLU A 375 -2.41 42.77 -56.64
C GLU A 375 -2.17 44.28 -56.57
N ALA A 376 -1.96 44.83 -55.37
CA ALA A 376 -1.67 46.26 -55.18
C ALA A 376 -0.34 46.70 -55.81
N ARG A 377 0.63 45.81 -55.97
CA ARG A 377 1.90 46.13 -56.64
C ARG A 377 1.74 46.31 -58.15
N VAL A 378 0.73 45.68 -58.75
CA VAL A 378 0.44 45.80 -60.20
C VAL A 378 -0.23 47.15 -60.52
N SER A 379 -0.90 47.78 -59.56
CA SER A 379 -1.59 49.07 -59.78
C SER A 379 -0.70 50.32 -59.65
N PHE A 380 0.57 50.18 -59.23
CA PHE A 380 1.53 51.29 -59.10
C PHE A 380 2.54 51.44 -60.24
N GLU A 381 2.51 50.56 -61.25
CA GLU A 381 3.24 50.77 -62.52
C GLU A 381 2.31 51.42 -63.56
N PHE A 382 2.10 52.73 -63.46
CA PHE A 382 1.55 53.56 -64.54
C PHE A 382 2.20 54.95 -64.56
#